data_AF-A0A015Y5Z3-F1
#
_entry.id   AF-A0A015Y5Z3-F1
#
_cell.length_a   1.000
_cell.length_b   1.000
_cell.length_c   1.000
_cell.angle_alpha   90.00
_cell.angle_beta   90.00
_cell.angle_gamma   90.00
#
_symmetry.space_group_name_H-M   'P 1'
#
loop_
_entity.id
_entity.type
_entity.pdbx_description
1 polymer ?
#
loop_
_entity_poly.entity_id
_entity_poly.type
_entity_poly.pdbx_seq_one_letter_code
_entity_poly.pdbx_strand_id
1 'polypeptide(L)'
;MEDKFKIVSVSGFCATGSSAIFDLLLEFSNTESFPYEFRLLKDPDGIIDLYNSLFDRWDDLNVDIALRRFDKYVEVLGRKNRCYLPLSYNYDELLGHKFYQAISRFKKNLNIKSWQGTWPYHWHEYSSFKWFVYRCLARLKKEQYLYSS
;
A
#
# COMPACT_ATOMS: atom_id res chain seq x y z
N MET A 1 29.86 -5.91 -14.29
CA MET A 1 28.64 -5.80 -15.11
C MET A 1 27.51 -6.21 -14.18
N GLU A 2 26.64 -5.30 -13.76
CA GLU A 2 25.42 -5.73 -13.08
C GLU A 2 24.56 -6.43 -14.13
N ASP A 3 24.38 -7.73 -13.98
CA ASP A 3 23.44 -8.47 -14.82
C ASP A 3 22.05 -7.89 -14.60
N LYS A 4 21.58 -7.17 -15.62
CA LYS A 4 20.32 -6.43 -15.56
C LYS A 4 19.18 -7.42 -15.77
N PHE A 5 18.62 -7.91 -14.68
CA PHE A 5 17.39 -8.70 -14.71
C PHE A 5 16.28 -7.92 -15.41
N LYS A 6 15.60 -8.56 -16.36
CA LYS A 6 14.38 -8.03 -16.96
C LYS A 6 13.20 -8.49 -16.12
N ILE A 7 12.44 -7.53 -15.60
CA ILE A 7 11.23 -7.82 -14.82
C ILE A 7 10.06 -7.97 -15.79
N VAL A 8 9.38 -9.11 -15.72
CA VAL A 8 8.16 -9.37 -16.49
C VAL A 8 7.00 -9.50 -15.50
N SER A 9 5.97 -8.69 -15.68
CA SER A 9 4.71 -8.82 -14.93
C SER A 9 3.69 -9.51 -15.81
N VAL A 10 3.20 -10.65 -15.37
CA VAL A 10 2.10 -11.37 -16.03
C VAL A 10 0.82 -11.02 -15.29
N SER A 11 -0.18 -10.55 -16.03
CA SER A 11 -1.52 -10.28 -15.49
C SER A 11 -2.58 -10.87 -16.41
N GLY A 12 -3.60 -11.44 -15.80
CA GLY A 12 -4.77 -11.98 -16.50
C GLY A 12 -6.02 -11.21 -16.11
N PHE A 13 -7.08 -11.36 -16.91
CA PHE A 13 -8.40 -10.86 -16.56
C PHE A 13 -9.17 -11.98 -15.88
N CYS A 14 -9.56 -11.81 -14.62
CA CYS A 14 -10.22 -12.86 -13.84
C CYS A 14 -9.43 -14.19 -13.87
N ALA A 15 -10.05 -15.28 -14.33
CA ALA A 15 -9.45 -16.61 -14.39
C ALA A 15 -8.93 -16.99 -15.79
N THR A 16 -8.59 -16.03 -16.65
CA THR A 16 -8.24 -16.28 -18.06
C THR A 16 -6.83 -16.83 -18.28
N GLY A 17 -6.27 -17.59 -17.33
CA GLY A 17 -5.09 -18.42 -17.58
C GLY A 17 -3.73 -17.72 -17.53
N SER A 18 -3.59 -16.59 -16.82
CA SER A 18 -2.26 -15.99 -16.57
C SER A 18 -1.29 -16.97 -15.89
N SER A 19 -1.81 -17.93 -15.11
CA SER A 19 -1.03 -19.02 -14.53
C SER A 19 -0.36 -19.90 -15.58
N ALA A 20 -1.00 -20.17 -16.73
CA ALA A 20 -0.38 -20.99 -17.77
C ALA A 20 0.85 -20.29 -18.41
N ILE A 21 0.78 -18.97 -18.58
CA ILE A 21 1.93 -18.17 -19.04
C ILE A 21 3.02 -18.16 -17.97
N PHE A 22 2.63 -18.06 -16.69
CA PHE A 22 3.56 -18.08 -15.57
C PHE A 22 4.30 -19.42 -15.46
N ASP A 23 3.58 -20.53 -15.60
CA ASP A 23 4.13 -21.88 -15.60
C ASP A 23 5.08 -22.08 -16.79
N LEU A 24 4.68 -21.65 -17.99
CA LEU A 24 5.52 -21.69 -19.19
C LEU A 24 6.83 -20.90 -19.01
N LEU A 25 6.77 -19.71 -18.39
CA LEU A 25 7.96 -18.91 -18.14
C LEU A 25 8.90 -19.60 -17.14
N LEU A 26 8.35 -20.28 -16.14
CA LEU A 26 9.12 -21.00 -15.13
C LEU A 26 9.83 -22.26 -15.63
N GLU A 27 9.47 -22.78 -16.81
CA GLU A 27 10.18 -23.90 -17.45
C GLU A 27 11.62 -23.53 -17.86
N PHE A 28 11.90 -22.22 -18.04
CA PHE A 28 13.22 -21.75 -18.43
C PHE A 28 14.13 -21.58 -17.21
N SER A 29 15.32 -22.20 -17.24
CA SER A 29 16.27 -22.23 -16.10
C SER A 29 16.84 -20.87 -15.69
N ASN A 30 16.67 -19.84 -16.51
CA ASN A 30 17.12 -18.47 -16.26
C ASN A 30 16.00 -17.55 -15.76
N THR A 31 14.87 -18.12 -15.33
CA THR A 31 13.73 -17.36 -14.80
C THR A 31 13.55 -17.63 -13.32
N GLU A 32 13.18 -16.58 -12.59
CA GLU A 32 12.79 -16.66 -11.20
C GLU A 32 11.42 -16.04 -11.03
N SER A 33 10.63 -16.60 -10.11
CA SER A 33 9.29 -16.09 -9.83
C SER A 33 9.13 -15.60 -8.41
N PHE A 34 8.33 -14.55 -8.26
CA PHE A 34 7.71 -14.25 -6.98
C PHE A 34 6.61 -15.28 -6.70
N PRO A 35 6.47 -15.82 -5.48
CA PRO A 35 5.57 -16.94 -5.19
C PRO A 35 4.07 -16.63 -5.36
N TYR A 36 3.72 -15.35 -5.50
CA TYR A 36 2.36 -14.89 -5.73
C TYR A 36 2.35 -13.84 -6.83
N GLU A 37 1.17 -13.51 -7.33
CA GLU A 37 1.01 -12.33 -8.17
C GLU A 37 1.49 -11.07 -7.45
N PHE A 38 2.32 -10.27 -8.12
CA PHE A 38 2.84 -9.03 -7.55
C PHE A 38 1.79 -7.92 -7.65
N ARG A 39 1.09 -7.68 -6.53
CA ARG A 39 -0.16 -6.90 -6.46
C ARG A 39 0.04 -5.41 -6.27
N LEU A 40 1.12 -5.00 -5.61
CA LEU A 40 1.41 -3.60 -5.24
C LEU A 40 1.24 -2.61 -6.39
N LEU A 41 1.54 -3.02 -7.63
CA LEU A 41 1.46 -2.14 -8.79
C LEU A 41 0.03 -1.82 -9.20
N LYS A 42 -0.86 -2.81 -9.20
CA LYS A 42 -2.12 -2.77 -9.99
C LYS A 42 -3.40 -2.88 -9.17
N ASP A 43 -3.33 -3.47 -7.99
CA ASP A 43 -4.50 -3.61 -7.14
C ASP A 43 -4.96 -2.21 -6.66
N PRO A 44 -6.25 -2.04 -6.28
CA PRO A 44 -6.72 -0.79 -5.67
C PRO A 44 -5.86 -0.37 -4.49
N ASP A 45 -5.71 0.93 -4.27
CA ASP A 45 -4.79 1.52 -3.29
C ASP A 45 -3.29 1.21 -3.53
N GLY A 46 -2.94 0.61 -4.67
CA GLY A 46 -1.58 0.36 -5.12
C GLY A 46 -0.91 1.58 -5.78
N ILE A 47 0.23 1.34 -6.44
CA ILE A 47 1.04 2.41 -7.05
C ILE A 47 0.28 3.14 -8.17
N ILE A 48 -0.44 2.42 -9.03
CA ILE A 48 -1.21 3.05 -10.12
C ILE A 48 -2.30 3.98 -9.57
N ASP A 49 -2.99 3.56 -8.51
CA ASP A 49 -4.06 4.38 -7.91
C ASP A 49 -3.50 5.64 -7.23
N LEU A 50 -2.37 5.50 -6.53
CA LEU A 50 -1.63 6.62 -5.98
C LEU A 50 -1.15 7.58 -7.09
N TYR A 51 -0.61 7.06 -8.19
CA TYR A 51 -0.19 7.87 -9.34
C TYR A 51 -1.36 8.67 -9.91
N ASN A 52 -2.50 8.02 -10.17
CA ASN A 52 -3.67 8.69 -10.72
C ASN A 52 -4.19 9.80 -9.78
N SER A 53 -4.12 9.59 -8.47
CA SER A 53 -4.53 10.58 -7.46
C SER A 53 -3.57 11.77 -7.38
N LEU A 54 -2.26 11.54 -7.60
CA LEU A 54 -1.24 12.58 -7.57
C LEU A 54 -1.19 13.42 -8.86
N PHE A 55 -1.41 12.80 -10.02
CA PHE A 55 -1.15 13.44 -11.31
C PHE A 55 -2.41 13.72 -12.14
N ASP A 56 -3.39 12.82 -12.14
CA ASP A 56 -4.57 12.96 -13.02
C ASP A 56 -5.76 13.63 -12.32
N ARG A 57 -5.90 13.44 -11.01
CA ARG A 57 -7.01 13.93 -10.19
C ARG A 57 -6.51 14.65 -8.94
N TRP A 58 -5.66 15.64 -9.16
CA TRP A 58 -5.03 16.39 -8.08
C TRP A 58 -6.06 17.24 -7.30
N ASP A 59 -6.26 16.84 -6.05
CA ASP A 59 -6.94 17.60 -4.99
C ASP A 59 -6.25 17.22 -3.67
N ASP A 60 -5.96 18.20 -2.82
CA ASP A 60 -5.13 17.98 -1.62
C ASP A 60 -5.74 16.94 -0.66
N LEU A 61 -7.07 16.94 -0.54
CA LEU A 61 -7.77 15.97 0.31
C LEU A 61 -7.72 14.58 -0.32
N ASN A 62 -7.94 14.46 -1.64
CA ASN A 62 -7.85 13.18 -2.34
C ASN A 62 -6.43 12.60 -2.30
N VAL A 63 -5.40 13.44 -2.43
CA VAL A 63 -3.99 13.03 -2.29
C VAL A 63 -3.72 12.50 -0.88
N ASP A 64 -4.16 13.21 0.16
CA ASP A 64 -4.00 12.74 1.54
C ASP A 64 -4.70 11.39 1.78
N ILE A 65 -5.93 11.24 1.28
CA ILE A 65 -6.69 9.98 1.36
C ILE A 65 -5.95 8.86 0.63
N ALA A 66 -5.48 9.10 -0.60
CA ALA A 66 -4.76 8.11 -1.40
C ALA A 66 -3.48 7.65 -0.71
N LEU A 67 -2.71 8.56 -0.11
CA LEU A 67 -1.50 8.23 0.63
C LEU A 67 -1.79 7.37 1.86
N ARG A 68 -2.82 7.71 2.64
CA ARG A 68 -3.23 6.93 3.80
C ARG A 68 -3.70 5.54 3.41
N ARG A 69 -4.44 5.41 2.30
CA ARG A 69 -4.89 4.12 1.78
C ARG A 69 -3.72 3.29 1.28
N PHE A 70 -2.80 3.90 0.53
CA PHE A 70 -1.54 3.27 0.12
C PHE A 70 -0.74 2.74 1.31
N ASP A 71 -0.63 3.51 2.40
CA ASP A 71 0.06 3.05 3.62
C ASP A 71 -0.62 1.85 4.27
N LYS A 72 -1.96 1.90 4.41
CA LYS A 72 -2.73 0.76 4.92
C LYS A 72 -2.52 -0.47 4.01
N TYR A 73 -2.48 -0.27 2.70
CA TYR A 73 -2.30 -1.35 1.74
C TYR A 73 -0.88 -1.94 1.77
N VAL A 74 0.15 -1.11 1.87
CA VAL A 74 1.55 -1.54 2.09
C VAL A 74 1.66 -2.38 3.35
N GLU A 75 1.01 -1.98 4.45
CA GLU A 75 0.99 -2.77 5.68
C GLU A 75 0.30 -4.13 5.48
N VAL A 76 -0.81 -4.17 4.72
CA VAL A 76 -1.50 -5.41 4.37
C VAL A 76 -0.63 -6.32 3.48
N LEU A 77 0.18 -5.77 2.57
CA LEU A 77 1.07 -6.57 1.73
C LEU A 77 2.31 -7.06 2.50
N GLY A 78 2.90 -6.19 3.31
CA GLY A 78 4.19 -6.42 3.99
C GLY A 78 4.10 -7.33 5.20
N ARG A 79 3.04 -7.21 6.01
CA ARG A 79 2.95 -7.91 7.30
C ARG A 79 2.96 -9.43 7.16
N LYS A 80 3.39 -10.13 8.21
CA LYS A 80 3.29 -11.59 8.25
C LYS A 80 1.83 -12.05 8.31
N ASN A 81 1.50 -13.10 7.56
CA ASN A 81 0.20 -13.75 7.65
C ASN A 81 -0.01 -14.34 9.06
N ARG A 82 -1.13 -13.99 9.70
CA ARG A 82 -1.51 -14.50 11.03
C ARG A 82 -2.99 -14.89 10.99
N CYS A 83 -3.36 -16.00 11.62
CA CYS A 83 -4.72 -16.54 11.58
C CYS A 83 -5.80 -15.64 12.18
N TYR A 84 -5.44 -14.75 13.11
CA TYR A 84 -6.36 -13.80 13.76
C TYR A 84 -6.37 -12.42 13.11
N LEU A 85 -5.64 -12.22 12.01
CA LEU A 85 -5.64 -10.98 11.23
C LEU A 85 -6.26 -11.25 9.85
N PRO A 86 -6.78 -10.20 9.18
CA PRO A 86 -7.17 -10.32 7.78
C PRO A 86 -5.99 -10.79 6.91
N LEU A 87 -6.30 -11.24 5.69
CA LEU A 87 -5.30 -11.72 4.73
C LEU A 87 -4.12 -10.75 4.58
N SER A 88 -2.92 -11.32 4.43
CA SER A 88 -1.67 -10.65 4.10
C SER A 88 -0.92 -11.44 3.02
N TYR A 89 0.16 -10.86 2.48
CA TYR A 89 1.00 -11.49 1.46
C TYR A 89 2.46 -11.66 1.89
N ASN A 90 2.84 -11.19 3.09
CA ASN A 90 4.16 -11.40 3.67
C ASN A 90 5.33 -10.91 2.79
N TYR A 91 5.12 -9.82 2.04
CA TYR A 91 6.10 -9.30 1.09
C TYR A 91 7.44 -8.96 1.75
N ASP A 92 7.44 -8.55 3.03
CA ASP A 92 8.68 -8.20 3.71
C ASP A 92 9.61 -9.41 3.92
N GLU A 93 9.08 -10.53 4.42
CA GLU A 93 9.85 -11.77 4.58
C GLU A 93 10.28 -12.34 3.21
N LEU A 94 9.39 -12.30 2.21
CA LEU A 94 9.67 -12.77 0.86
C LEU A 94 10.75 -11.97 0.12
N LEU A 95 10.88 -10.68 0.43
CA LEU A 95 11.88 -9.78 -0.17
C LEU A 95 13.10 -9.57 0.74
N GLY A 96 13.30 -10.43 1.74
CA GLY A 96 14.47 -10.40 2.62
C GLY A 96 14.53 -9.14 3.51
N HIS A 97 13.40 -8.73 4.07
CA HIS A 97 13.22 -7.59 4.98
C HIS A 97 13.59 -6.22 4.39
N LYS A 98 13.50 -6.11 3.06
CA LYS A 98 13.79 -4.87 2.30
C LYS A 98 12.53 -4.18 1.79
N PHE A 99 11.35 -4.77 1.97
CA PHE A 99 10.11 -4.25 1.40
C PHE A 99 9.77 -2.87 1.98
N TYR A 100 9.71 -2.76 3.31
CA TYR A 100 9.42 -1.49 3.97
C TYR A 100 10.51 -0.43 3.72
N GLN A 101 11.76 -0.86 3.56
CA GLN A 101 12.87 0.04 3.22
C GLN A 101 12.69 0.64 1.81
N ALA A 102 12.29 -0.19 0.84
CA ALA A 102 12.00 0.26 -0.52
C ALA A 102 10.82 1.23 -0.55
N ILE A 103 9.74 0.95 0.19
CA ILE A 103 8.59 1.86 0.30
C ILE A 103 8.98 3.19 0.97
N SER A 104 9.74 3.15 2.07
CA SER A 104 10.21 4.35 2.74
C SER A 104 11.06 5.23 1.81
N ARG A 105 11.97 4.61 1.04
CA ARG A 105 12.77 5.31 0.02
C ARG A 105 11.88 5.90 -1.07
N PHE A 106 10.88 5.16 -1.54
CA PHE A 106 9.92 5.63 -2.53
C PHE A 106 9.16 6.86 -2.02
N LYS A 107 8.56 6.80 -0.83
CA LYS A 107 7.82 7.94 -0.24
C LYS A 107 8.73 9.15 -0.01
N LYS A 108 9.97 8.94 0.42
CA LYS A 108 10.96 10.01 0.55
C LYS A 108 11.23 10.72 -0.79
N ASN A 109 11.31 9.96 -1.88
CA ASN A 109 11.54 10.53 -3.21
C ASN A 109 10.32 11.32 -3.74
N LEU A 110 9.11 11.03 -3.27
CA LEU A 110 7.90 11.78 -3.65
C LEU A 110 7.88 13.20 -3.03
N ASN A 111 8.70 13.50 -2.02
CA ASN A 111 8.81 14.82 -1.38
C ASN A 111 7.46 15.44 -0.96
N ILE A 112 6.52 14.61 -0.48
CA ILE A 112 5.19 15.07 -0.07
C ILE A 112 5.28 15.77 1.28
N LYS A 113 4.74 16.98 1.36
CA LYS A 113 4.69 17.76 2.60
C LYS A 113 3.49 17.33 3.43
N SER A 114 3.70 17.12 4.71
CA SER A 114 2.60 16.95 5.65
C SER A 114 2.13 18.29 6.21
N TRP A 115 0.85 18.36 6.53
CA TRP A 115 0.23 19.50 7.19
C TRP A 115 -0.38 19.04 8.51
N GLN A 116 -0.17 19.83 9.57
CA GLN A 116 -0.73 19.53 10.88
C GLN A 116 -2.10 20.17 11.02
N GLY A 117 -3.16 19.36 10.92
CA GLY A 117 -4.52 19.82 11.15
C GLY A 117 -5.55 18.74 10.92
N THR A 118 -6.81 19.06 11.18
CA THR A 118 -7.91 18.08 11.13
C THR A 118 -8.74 18.28 9.88
N TRP A 119 -8.84 17.22 9.07
CA TRP A 119 -9.85 17.12 8.04
C TRP A 119 -11.07 16.34 8.55
N PRO A 120 -12.29 16.92 8.50
CA PRO A 120 -13.51 16.24 8.92
C PRO A 120 -13.77 14.93 8.17
N TYR A 121 -13.28 14.83 6.92
CA TYR A 121 -13.43 13.63 6.11
C TYR A 121 -12.94 12.37 6.84
N HIS A 122 -11.83 12.47 7.57
CA HIS A 122 -11.28 11.32 8.30
C HIS A 122 -12.21 10.80 9.39
N TRP A 123 -13.14 11.61 9.92
CA TRP A 123 -14.11 11.16 10.91
C TRP A 123 -15.10 10.15 10.33
N HIS A 124 -15.37 10.20 9.03
CA HIS A 124 -16.23 9.20 8.37
C HIS A 124 -15.58 7.82 8.28
N GLU A 125 -14.25 7.74 8.30
CA GLU A 125 -13.53 6.45 8.31
C GLU A 125 -13.44 5.81 9.69
N TYR A 126 -13.97 6.46 10.73
CA TYR A 126 -13.78 6.00 12.10
C TYR A 126 -14.74 4.87 12.41
N SER A 127 -14.22 3.77 12.94
CA SER A 127 -15.06 2.78 13.59
C SER A 127 -15.77 3.42 14.79
N SER A 128 -16.95 2.90 15.14
CA SER A 128 -17.74 3.42 16.26
C SER A 128 -16.94 3.51 17.56
N PHE A 129 -16.04 2.53 17.80
CA PHE A 129 -15.14 2.54 18.94
C PHE A 129 -14.09 3.65 18.86
N LYS A 130 -13.44 3.84 17.70
CA LYS A 130 -12.45 4.91 17.52
C LYS A 130 -13.09 6.29 17.68
N TRP A 131 -14.30 6.46 17.17
CA TRP A 131 -15.08 7.68 17.36
C TRP A 131 -15.45 7.92 18.83
N PHE A 132 -15.87 6.87 19.53
CA PHE A 132 -16.15 6.96 20.97
C PHE A 132 -14.91 7.39 21.76
N VAL A 133 -13.76 6.76 21.53
CA VAL A 133 -12.49 7.12 22.17
C VAL A 133 -12.12 8.57 21.83
N TYR A 134 -12.23 8.97 20.56
CA TYR A 134 -11.99 10.35 20.13
C TYR A 134 -12.85 11.35 20.92
N ARG A 135 -14.14 11.07 21.09
CA ARG A 135 -15.07 11.92 21.85
C ARG A 135 -14.72 12.00 23.33
N CYS A 136 -14.27 10.90 23.94
CA CYS A 136 -13.80 10.88 25.32
C CYS A 136 -12.53 11.73 25.49
N LEU A 137 -11.56 11.55 24.59
CA LEU A 137 -10.29 12.30 24.60
C LEU A 137 -10.49 13.80 24.36
N ALA A 138 -11.34 14.17 23.41
CA ALA A 138 -11.68 15.57 23.13
C ALA A 138 -12.37 16.29 24.31
N ARG A 139 -13.02 15.55 25.21
CA ARG A 139 -13.59 16.11 26.45
C ARG A 139 -12.54 16.27 27.56
N LEU A 140 -11.48 15.47 27.53
CA LEU A 140 -10.41 15.46 28.55
C LEU A 140 -9.29 16.46 28.22
N LYS A 141 -8.96 16.66 26.94
CA LYS A 141 -8.00 17.67 26.49
C LYS A 141 -8.74 18.82 25.82
N LYS A 142 -8.59 20.03 26.37
CA LYS A 142 -9.15 21.29 25.85
C LYS A 142 -8.43 21.81 24.58
N GLU A 143 -7.73 20.96 23.85
CA GLU A 143 -6.92 21.34 22.68
C GLU A 143 -7.28 20.51 21.45
N GLN A 144 -7.33 21.20 20.30
CA GLN A 144 -7.55 20.63 18.99
C GLN A 144 -6.43 19.64 18.67
N TYR A 145 -6.77 18.36 18.55
CA TYR A 145 -5.82 17.31 18.19
C TYR A 145 -5.34 17.53 16.75
N LEU A 146 -4.07 17.92 16.60
CA LEU A 146 -3.37 17.97 15.32
C LEU A 146 -3.20 16.53 14.81
N TYR A 147 -3.75 16.21 13.64
CA TYR A 147 -3.35 15.00 12.93
C TYR A 147 -2.03 15.27 12.23
N SER A 148 -1.07 14.37 12.41
CA SER A 148 0.08 14.23 11.52
C SER A 148 -0.26 13.22 10.43
N SER A 149 -0.41 13.69 9.20
CA SER A 149 -0.20 12.85 8.01
C SER A 149 1.29 12.61 7.77
#